data_AF-A0A1V5GPV1-F1
#
_entry.id   AF-A0A1V5GPV1-F1
#
_cell.length_a   1.000
_cell.length_b   1.000
_cell.length_c   1.000
_cell.angle_alpha   90.00
_cell.angle_beta   90.00
_cell.angle_gamma   90.00
#
_symmetry.space_group_name_H-M   'P 1'
#
loop_
_entity.id
_entity.type
_entity.pdbx_description
1 polymer ?
#
loop_
_entity_poly.entity_id
_entity_poly.type
_entity_poly.pdbx_seq_one_letter_code
_entity_poly.pdbx_strand_id
1 'polypeptide(L)'
;MSNITRAELEEMRRAAAKIVSIADQFRDEYTSMYMVIHDRLVNSWVGVDSDSFVNNVDSVRYKFDNMFDTMNDYARAILDAVERYEEQIREMEEAARRMEFEAEMGNREDLI
;
A
#
# COMPACT_ATOMS: atom_id res chain seq x y z
N MET A 1 -14.99 -20.31 7.68
CA MET A 1 -14.17 -19.14 7.30
C MET A 1 -13.49 -19.49 5.99
N SER A 2 -13.55 -18.60 5.00
CA SER A 2 -12.79 -18.81 3.76
C SER A 2 -11.30 -18.72 4.11
N ASN A 3 -10.52 -19.77 3.84
CA ASN A 3 -9.08 -19.70 4.03
C ASN A 3 -8.52 -18.86 2.88
N ILE A 4 -7.93 -17.71 3.21
CA ILE A 4 -7.16 -16.92 2.26
C ILE A 4 -6.03 -17.79 1.71
N THR A 5 -5.89 -17.79 0.40
CA THR A 5 -4.89 -18.55 -0.34
C THR A 5 -3.62 -17.73 -0.53
N ARG A 6 -2.48 -18.39 -0.74
CA ARG A 6 -1.23 -17.73 -1.12
C ARG A 6 -1.36 -16.90 -2.41
N ALA A 7 -2.24 -17.30 -3.33
CA ALA A 7 -2.51 -16.56 -4.56
C ALA A 7 -3.23 -15.23 -4.28
N GLU A 8 -4.24 -15.23 -3.40
CA GLU A 8 -4.94 -14.02 -2.96
C GLU A 8 -4.00 -13.06 -2.20
N LEU A 9 -3.09 -13.59 -1.37
CA LEU A 9 -2.07 -12.78 -0.70
C LEU A 9 -1.13 -12.08 -1.68
N GLU A 10 -0.72 -12.77 -2.72
CA GLU A 10 0.11 -12.19 -3.77
C GLU A 10 -0.68 -11.13 -4.59
N GLU A 11 -1.97 -11.32 -4.82
CA GLU A 11 -2.82 -10.28 -5.40
C GLU A 11 -2.91 -9.03 -4.52
N MET A 12 -3.02 -9.20 -3.20
CA MET A 12 -2.99 -8.09 -2.25
C MET A 12 -1.65 -7.36 -2.26
N ARG A 13 -0.51 -8.08 -2.34
CA ARG A 13 0.83 -7.47 -2.49
C ARG A 13 0.92 -6.62 -3.76
N ARG A 14 0.43 -7.15 -4.88
CA ARG A 14 0.38 -6.41 -6.15
C ARG A 14 -0.51 -5.16 -6.06
N ALA A 15 -1.66 -5.27 -5.40
CA ALA A 15 -2.56 -4.13 -5.20
C ALA A 15 -1.88 -3.02 -4.36
N ALA A 16 -1.23 -3.38 -3.24
CA ALA A 16 -0.48 -2.43 -2.42
C ALA A 16 0.64 -1.75 -3.21
N ALA A 17 1.43 -2.50 -3.97
CA ALA A 17 2.49 -1.95 -4.83
C ALA A 17 1.92 -1.00 -5.90
N LYS A 18 0.74 -1.31 -6.46
CA LYS A 18 0.07 -0.44 -7.42
C LYS A 18 -0.40 0.86 -6.79
N ILE A 19 -0.91 0.81 -5.56
CA ILE A 19 -1.33 2.00 -4.80
C ILE A 19 -0.13 2.92 -4.55
N VAL A 20 1.01 2.37 -4.11
CA VAL A 20 2.25 3.16 -3.92
C VAL A 20 2.67 3.82 -5.23
N SER A 21 2.69 3.07 -6.34
CA SER A 21 3.02 3.63 -7.65
C SER A 21 2.08 4.76 -8.09
N ILE A 22 0.77 4.65 -7.79
CA ILE A 22 -0.20 5.71 -8.08
C ILE A 22 0.06 6.93 -7.18
N ALA A 23 0.37 6.71 -5.90
CA ALA A 23 0.69 7.79 -4.97
C ALA A 23 1.91 8.59 -5.43
N ASP A 24 2.97 7.91 -5.87
CA ASP A 24 4.17 8.56 -6.40
C ASP A 24 3.87 9.38 -7.66
N GLN A 25 3.15 8.79 -8.64
CA GLN A 25 2.73 9.49 -9.86
C GLN A 25 1.89 10.73 -9.55
N PHE A 26 0.94 10.58 -8.64
CA PHE A 26 0.10 11.68 -8.17
C PHE A 26 0.95 12.79 -7.56
N ARG A 27 1.90 12.47 -6.68
CA ARG A 27 2.79 13.46 -6.07
C ARG A 27 3.65 14.19 -7.10
N ASP A 28 4.16 13.47 -8.10
CA ASP A 28 4.96 14.04 -9.18
C ASP A 28 4.14 15.01 -10.04
N GLU A 29 2.94 14.61 -10.44
CA GLU A 29 2.02 15.44 -11.22
C GLU A 29 1.66 16.74 -10.49
N TYR A 30 1.32 16.64 -9.21
CA TYR A 30 0.98 17.82 -8.41
C TYR A 30 2.21 18.71 -8.17
N THR A 31 3.37 18.14 -7.87
CA THR A 31 4.62 18.92 -7.73
C THR A 31 4.93 19.69 -9.02
N SER A 32 4.79 19.03 -10.17
CA SER A 32 4.97 19.66 -11.48
C SER A 32 3.97 20.80 -11.73
N MET A 33 2.70 20.61 -11.36
CA MET A 33 1.68 21.67 -11.46
C MET A 33 2.07 22.91 -10.65
N TYR A 34 2.51 22.74 -9.40
CA TYR A 34 2.97 23.85 -8.56
C TYR A 34 4.17 24.57 -9.17
N MET A 35 5.14 23.83 -9.71
CA MET A 35 6.28 24.43 -10.40
C MET A 35 5.84 25.26 -11.61
N VAL A 36 4.92 24.76 -12.44
CA VAL A 36 4.41 25.54 -13.59
C VAL A 36 3.74 26.82 -13.14
N ILE A 37 2.93 26.76 -12.08
CA ILE A 37 2.23 27.93 -11.54
C ILE A 37 3.24 28.96 -11.04
N HIS A 38 4.13 28.56 -10.13
CA HIS A 38 5.06 29.48 -9.46
C HIS A 38 6.21 29.96 -10.36
N ASP A 39 6.72 29.11 -11.26
CA ASP A 39 7.90 29.45 -12.06
C ASP A 39 7.54 30.13 -13.39
N ARG A 40 6.35 29.85 -13.96
CA ARG A 40 5.97 30.35 -15.30
C ARG A 40 4.79 31.28 -15.28
N LEU A 41 3.69 30.86 -14.63
CA LEU A 41 2.43 31.61 -14.70
C LEU A 41 2.54 32.95 -13.97
N VAL A 42 3.11 32.96 -12.76
CA VAL A 42 3.28 34.19 -11.95
C VAL A 42 4.14 35.25 -12.66
N ASN A 43 5.12 34.82 -13.45
CA ASN A 43 5.97 35.73 -14.21
C ASN A 43 5.29 36.29 -15.48
N SER A 44 4.26 35.62 -15.99
CA SER A 44 3.59 35.97 -17.26
C SER A 44 2.25 36.67 -17.05
N TRP A 45 1.58 36.40 -15.93
CA TRP A 45 0.29 36.96 -15.56
C TRP A 45 0.43 37.67 -14.22
N VAL A 46 0.50 39.00 -14.27
CA VAL A 46 0.74 39.85 -13.09
C VAL A 46 -0.51 40.67 -12.78
N GLY A 47 -0.89 40.72 -11.50
CA GLY A 47 -2.02 41.51 -11.01
C GLY A 47 -2.82 40.76 -9.94
N VAL A 48 -3.80 41.46 -9.36
CA VAL A 48 -4.59 40.98 -8.21
C VAL A 48 -5.27 39.62 -8.43
N ASP A 49 -5.67 39.33 -9.67
CA ASP A 49 -6.32 38.05 -10.01
C ASP A 49 -5.31 36.89 -10.01
N SER A 50 -4.08 37.14 -10.46
CA SER A 50 -2.98 36.16 -10.42
C SER A 50 -2.58 35.85 -8.98
N ASP A 51 -2.45 36.90 -8.14
CA ASP A 51 -2.16 36.73 -6.71
C ASP A 51 -3.27 35.92 -6.02
N SER A 52 -4.53 36.21 -6.32
CA SER A 52 -5.68 35.46 -5.80
C SER A 52 -5.66 34.00 -6.25
N PHE A 53 -5.35 33.73 -7.53
CA PHE A 53 -5.21 32.38 -8.05
C PHE A 53 -4.10 31.60 -7.32
N VAL A 54 -2.90 32.17 -7.19
CA VAL A 54 -1.76 31.53 -6.49
C VAL A 54 -2.12 31.23 -5.04
N ASN A 55 -2.71 32.19 -4.32
CA ASN A 55 -3.13 31.99 -2.93
C ASN A 55 -4.14 30.85 -2.79
N ASN A 56 -5.10 30.73 -3.72
CA ASN A 56 -6.06 29.63 -3.72
C ASN A 56 -5.38 28.28 -3.96
N VAL A 57 -4.43 28.22 -4.89
CA VAL A 57 -3.66 27.00 -5.15
C VAL A 57 -2.85 26.62 -3.92
N ASP A 58 -2.09 27.53 -3.34
CA ASP A 58 -1.29 27.26 -2.14
C ASP A 58 -2.15 26.85 -0.94
N SER A 59 -3.36 27.39 -0.82
CA SER A 59 -4.29 27.03 0.26
C SER A 59 -4.73 25.56 0.23
N VAL A 60 -4.67 24.89 -0.91
CA VAL A 60 -5.07 23.48 -1.05
C VAL A 60 -3.88 22.52 -1.12
N ARG A 61 -2.64 23.03 -1.09
CA ARG A 61 -1.42 22.22 -1.20
C ARG A 61 -1.37 21.06 -0.21
N TYR A 62 -1.66 21.34 1.05
CA TYR A 62 -1.66 20.35 2.12
C TYR A 62 -2.64 19.18 1.86
N LYS A 63 -3.71 19.40 1.09
CA LYS A 63 -4.67 18.34 0.77
C LYS A 63 -4.06 17.28 -0.15
N PHE A 64 -3.14 17.67 -1.03
CA PHE A 64 -2.45 16.74 -1.90
C PHE A 64 -1.43 15.93 -1.10
N ASP A 65 -0.67 16.57 -0.22
CA ASP A 65 0.23 15.87 0.70
C ASP A 65 -0.54 14.85 1.57
N ASN A 66 -1.68 15.26 2.13
CA ASN A 66 -2.56 14.36 2.89
C ASN A 66 -3.06 13.17 2.06
N MET A 67 -3.37 13.37 0.79
CA MET A 67 -3.83 12.27 -0.06
C MET A 67 -2.70 11.30 -0.41
N PHE A 68 -1.49 11.82 -0.66
CA PHE A 68 -0.29 11.00 -0.83
C PHE A 68 -0.03 10.14 0.41
N ASP A 69 -0.07 10.73 1.60
CA ASP A 69 0.12 10.00 2.86
C ASP A 69 -0.98 8.95 3.06
N THR A 70 -2.24 9.32 2.83
CA THR A 70 -3.39 8.40 2.95
C THR A 70 -3.26 7.19 2.04
N MET A 71 -2.82 7.37 0.78
CA MET A 71 -2.60 6.26 -0.14
C MET A 71 -1.48 5.33 0.34
N ASN A 72 -0.38 5.90 0.86
CA ASN A 72 0.72 5.11 1.42
C ASN A 72 0.31 4.34 2.68
N ASP A 73 -0.45 4.97 3.58
CA ASP A 73 -0.94 4.32 4.79
C ASP A 73 -1.92 3.19 4.47
N TYR A 74 -2.77 3.38 3.46
CA TYR A 74 -3.65 2.31 2.98
C TYR A 74 -2.85 1.13 2.39
N ALA A 75 -1.81 1.40 1.59
CA ALA A 75 -0.93 0.36 1.07
C ALA A 75 -0.21 -0.41 2.19
N ARG A 76 0.26 0.29 3.24
CA ARG A 76 0.88 -0.34 4.43
C ARG A 76 -0.10 -1.24 5.16
N ALA A 77 -1.34 -0.78 5.39
CA ALA A 77 -2.36 -1.60 6.05
C ALA A 77 -2.65 -2.91 5.30
N ILE A 78 -2.62 -2.88 3.95
CA ILE A 78 -2.75 -4.10 3.13
C ILE A 78 -1.57 -5.04 3.36
N LEU A 79 -0.33 -4.51 3.36
CA LEU A 79 0.87 -5.31 3.57
C LEU A 79 0.92 -5.92 4.97
N ASP A 80 0.57 -5.16 6.01
CA ASP A 80 0.47 -5.66 7.38
C ASP A 80 -0.56 -6.80 7.49
N ALA A 81 -1.68 -6.69 6.79
CA ALA A 81 -2.68 -7.76 6.74
C ALA A 81 -2.13 -9.01 6.04
N VAL A 82 -1.41 -8.84 4.93
CA VAL A 82 -0.76 -9.95 4.21
C VAL A 82 0.23 -10.69 5.12
N GLU A 83 1.09 -9.96 5.83
CA GLU A 83 2.08 -10.56 6.73
C GLU A 83 1.44 -11.43 7.81
N ARG A 84 0.34 -10.94 8.41
CA ARG A 84 -0.43 -11.70 9.41
C ARG A 84 -1.02 -12.98 8.85
N TYR A 85 -1.57 -12.94 7.64
CA TYR A 85 -2.11 -14.14 7.00
C TYR A 85 -1.01 -15.14 6.61
N GLU A 86 0.16 -14.67 6.17
CA GLU A 86 1.31 -15.56 5.91
C GLU A 86 1.83 -16.24 7.17
N GLU A 87 1.85 -15.53 8.30
CA GLU A 87 2.15 -16.13 9.60
C GLU A 87 1.16 -17.24 9.96
N GLN A 88 -0.14 -16.98 9.84
CA GLN A 88 -1.18 -17.99 10.08
C GLN A 88 -1.03 -19.22 9.18
N ILE A 89 -0.76 -19.02 7.88
CA ILE A 89 -0.54 -20.14 6.94
C ILE A 89 0.69 -20.96 7.36
N ARG A 90 1.80 -20.30 7.75
CA ARG A 90 3.00 -20.99 8.23
C ARG A 90 2.73 -21.81 9.49
N GLU A 91 2.04 -21.24 10.47
CA GLU A 91 1.67 -21.94 11.71
C GLU A 91 0.80 -23.17 11.44
N MET A 92 -0.17 -23.05 10.53
CA MET A 92 -1.02 -24.17 10.11
C MET A 92 -0.22 -25.27 9.42
N GLU A 93 0.69 -24.91 8.51
CA GLU A 93 1.56 -25.86 7.81
C GLU A 93 2.51 -26.58 8.78
N GLU A 94 3.06 -25.88 9.78
CA GLU A 94 3.88 -26.48 10.83
C GLU A 94 3.09 -27.43 11.73
N ALA A 95 1.88 -27.04 12.12
CA ALA A 95 1.01 -27.90 12.90
C ALA A 95 0.62 -29.18 12.14
N ALA A 96 0.28 -29.07 10.85
CA ALA A 96 -0.01 -30.21 10.00
C ALA A 96 1.19 -31.17 9.88
N ARG A 97 2.40 -30.63 9.63
CA ARG A 97 3.63 -31.44 9.57
C ARG A 97 3.92 -32.18 10.87
N ARG A 98 3.66 -31.55 12.02
CA ARG A 98 3.81 -32.22 13.34
C ARG A 98 2.83 -33.38 13.50
N MET A 99 1.57 -33.19 13.14
CA MET A 99 0.55 -34.24 13.22
C MET A 99 0.84 -35.42 12.28
N GLU A 100 1.30 -35.14 11.05
CA GLU A 100 1.70 -36.18 10.09
C GLU A 100 2.87 -37.01 10.66
N PHE A 101 3.89 -36.36 11.21
CA PHE A 101 5.03 -37.03 11.82
C PHE A 101 4.64 -37.91 13.02
N GLU A 102 3.76 -37.40 13.89
CA GLU A 102 3.24 -38.17 15.05
C GLU A 102 2.43 -39.40 14.62
N ALA A 103 1.59 -39.27 13.58
CA ALA A 103 0.81 -40.38 13.05
C ALA A 103 1.70 -41.46 12.40
N GLU A 104 2.77 -41.08 11.71
CA GLU A 104 3.74 -42.01 11.14
C GLU A 104 4.54 -42.76 12.21
N MET A 105 4.90 -42.08 13.30
CA MET A 105 5.63 -42.69 14.42
C MET A 105 4.74 -43.65 15.22
N GLY A 106 3.49 -43.27 15.53
CA GLY A 106 2.54 -44.13 16.23
C GLY A 106 2.23 -45.42 15.46
N ASN A 107 2.02 -45.34 14.15
CA ASN A 107 1.81 -46.51 13.30
C ASN A 107 3.03 -47.45 13.23
N ARG A 108 4.24 -46.95 13.51
CA ARG A 108 5.47 -47.76 13.56
C ARG A 108 5.61 -48.54 14.86
N GLU A 109 5.13 -47.99 15.96
CA GLU A 109 5.16 -48.64 17.28
C GLU A 109 4.14 -49.79 17.38
N ASP A 110 3.00 -49.68 16.68
CA ASP A 110 1.97 -50.75 16.61
C ASP A 110 2.37 -51.98 15.76
N LEU A 111 3.51 -51.93 15.05
CA LEU A 111 4.00 -52.99 14.17
C LEU A 111 5.15 -53.83 14.77
N ILE A 112 5.55 -53.55 16.02
CA ILE A 112 6.64 -54.25 16.76
C ILE A 112 6.04 -55.03 17.93
#